data_AF-A0AAJ4Y972-F1
#
_entry.id   AF-A0AAJ4Y972-F1
#
_cell.length_a   1.000
_cell.length_b   1.000
_cell.length_c   1.000
_cell.angle_alpha   90.00
_cell.angle_beta   90.00
_cell.angle_gamma   90.00
#
_symmetry.space_group_name_H-M   'P 1'
#
loop_
_entity.id
_entity.type
_entity.pdbx_description
1 polymer ?
#
loop_
_entity_poly.entity_id
_entity_poly.type
_entity_poly.pdbx_seq_one_letter_code
_entity_poly.pdbx_strand_id
1 'polypeptide(L)'
;MNTTAKAAQQIARLVGAEDALTTARREEARTAKTAERATARAKAARAKVAPARTELRKAERAGKGVAAAIRRLAARMAKAADLAQTARQARYAARLAARAATTAARRLDRLALRAATTASRMVGEVAERMGRRTTAAPEQDKTLPVEELPAVEEIEAHADRFKDLDAEAKAQAKLADAEKKWLRRLPVGQYGRVIVTRTNGGTVLDGDQVAVDYLDNGMGVPPRKGRKDTFKVAVEAPAVETADQVALVIAA
;
A
#
# COMPACT_ATOMS: atom_id res chain seq x y z
N MET A 1 6.17 -13.11 -12.02
CA MET A 1 5.34 -11.97 -11.56
C MET A 1 4.47 -12.27 -10.32
N ASN A 2 4.31 -13.51 -9.85
CA ASN A 2 3.46 -13.83 -8.68
C ASN A 2 4.10 -13.60 -7.29
N THR A 3 5.35 -13.14 -7.20
CA THR A 3 6.12 -13.05 -5.95
C THR A 3 5.92 -11.73 -5.20
N THR A 4 5.89 -10.60 -5.91
CA THR A 4 5.66 -9.26 -5.34
C THR A 4 4.25 -9.11 -4.77
N ALA A 5 3.22 -9.57 -5.49
CA ALA A 5 1.84 -9.56 -5.01
C ALA A 5 1.66 -10.41 -3.74
N LYS A 6 2.34 -11.56 -3.64
CA LYS A 6 2.30 -12.42 -2.44
C LYS A 6 3.03 -11.78 -1.25
N ALA A 7 4.16 -11.12 -1.49
CA ALA A 7 4.88 -10.38 -0.45
C ALA A 7 4.04 -9.22 0.09
N ALA A 8 3.41 -8.43 -0.78
CA ALA A 8 2.51 -7.35 -0.38
C ALA A 8 1.31 -7.86 0.44
N GLN A 9 0.69 -8.98 0.04
CA GLN A 9 -0.37 -9.62 0.82
C GLN A 9 0.10 -10.09 2.20
N GLN A 10 1.34 -10.58 2.31
CA GLN A 10 1.91 -11.04 3.57
C GLN A 10 2.22 -9.89 4.52
N ILE A 11 2.73 -8.77 4.01
CA ILE A 11 2.92 -7.52 4.75
C ILE A 11 1.56 -6.99 5.23
N ALA A 12 0.55 -6.92 4.35
CA ALA A 12 -0.79 -6.48 4.72
C ALA A 12 -1.41 -7.35 5.84
N ARG A 13 -1.18 -8.67 5.81
CA ARG A 13 -1.62 -9.60 6.87
C ARG A 13 -0.90 -9.38 8.20
N LEU A 14 0.38 -8.99 8.18
CA LEU A 14 1.14 -8.65 9.38
C LEU A 14 0.62 -7.36 10.00
N VAL A 15 0.51 -6.29 9.20
CA VAL A 15 -0.02 -4.99 9.64
C VAL A 15 -1.42 -5.17 10.24
N GLY A 16 -2.31 -5.89 9.54
CA GLY A 16 -3.65 -6.19 10.07
C GLY A 16 -3.65 -7.02 11.36
N ALA A 17 -2.63 -7.86 11.58
CA ALA A 17 -2.48 -8.60 12.84
C ALA A 17 -1.93 -7.74 13.98
N GLU A 18 -1.05 -6.78 13.68
CA GLU A 18 -0.56 -5.78 14.63
C GLU A 18 -1.69 -4.86 15.08
N ASP A 19 -2.51 -4.38 14.15
CA ASP A 19 -3.72 -3.60 14.45
C ASP A 19 -4.72 -4.39 15.30
N ALA A 20 -4.92 -5.67 14.98
CA ALA A 20 -5.76 -6.55 15.80
C ALA A 20 -5.19 -6.76 17.22
N LEU A 21 -3.86 -6.83 17.37
CA LEU A 21 -3.23 -6.94 18.69
C LEU A 21 -3.35 -5.64 19.49
N THR A 22 -3.12 -4.49 18.85
CA THR A 22 -3.21 -3.18 19.53
C THR A 22 -4.64 -2.88 19.99
N THR A 23 -5.63 -3.18 19.16
CA THR A 23 -7.05 -3.07 19.52
C THR A 23 -7.41 -4.02 20.67
N ALA A 24 -7.01 -5.30 20.59
CA ALA A 24 -7.27 -6.26 21.66
C ALA A 24 -6.60 -5.86 23.00
N ARG A 25 -5.37 -5.34 22.98
CA ARG A 25 -4.69 -4.83 24.19
C ARG A 25 -5.39 -3.61 24.80
N ARG A 26 -5.91 -2.70 23.96
CA ARG A 26 -6.70 -1.55 24.43
C ARG A 26 -7.99 -2.01 25.11
N GLU A 27 -8.67 -3.01 24.53
CA GLU A 27 -9.87 -3.59 25.12
C GLU A 27 -9.59 -4.34 26.42
N GLU A 28 -8.50 -5.11 26.48
CA GLU A 28 -8.02 -5.77 27.69
C GLU A 28 -7.79 -4.74 28.81
N ALA A 29 -7.04 -3.67 28.54
CA ALA A 29 -6.77 -2.64 29.53
C ALA A 29 -8.06 -1.93 30.01
N ARG A 30 -8.97 -1.60 29.08
CA ARG A 30 -10.27 -0.99 29.40
C ARG A 30 -11.11 -1.91 30.28
N THR A 31 -11.29 -3.16 29.87
CA THR A 31 -12.12 -4.13 30.58
C THR A 31 -11.53 -4.50 31.94
N ALA A 32 -10.21 -4.65 32.05
CA ALA A 32 -9.51 -4.85 33.32
C ALA A 32 -9.80 -3.71 34.32
N LYS A 33 -9.67 -2.45 33.88
CA LYS A 33 -9.97 -1.27 34.71
C LYS A 33 -11.43 -1.22 35.13
N THR A 34 -12.37 -1.59 34.25
CA THR A 34 -13.79 -1.67 34.60
C THR A 34 -14.07 -2.77 35.62
N ALA A 35 -13.43 -3.93 35.48
CA ALA A 35 -13.55 -5.04 36.41
C ALA A 35 -13.01 -4.66 37.79
N GLU A 36 -11.84 -4.03 37.85
CA GLU A 36 -11.26 -3.54 39.10
C GLU A 36 -12.21 -2.56 39.82
N ARG A 37 -12.69 -1.54 39.11
CA ARG A 37 -13.66 -0.56 39.65
C ARG A 37 -14.95 -1.22 40.13
N ALA A 38 -15.51 -2.16 39.36
CA ALA A 38 -16.72 -2.88 39.74
C ALA A 38 -16.50 -3.71 41.01
N THR A 39 -15.35 -4.37 41.13
CA THR A 39 -15.01 -5.17 42.32
C THR A 39 -14.78 -4.32 43.56
N ALA A 40 -14.13 -3.15 43.42
CA ALA A 40 -13.98 -2.19 44.50
C ALA A 40 -15.34 -1.66 44.97
N ARG A 41 -16.24 -1.33 44.05
CA ARG A 41 -17.63 -0.90 44.37
C ARG A 41 -18.41 -2.00 45.08
N ALA A 42 -18.32 -3.25 44.61
CA ALA A 42 -18.96 -4.40 45.25
C ALA A 42 -18.41 -4.63 46.68
N LYS A 43 -17.09 -4.54 46.86
CA LYS A 43 -16.44 -4.65 48.17
C LYS A 43 -16.91 -3.55 49.12
N ALA A 44 -16.93 -2.29 48.65
CA ALA A 44 -17.40 -1.15 49.43
C ALA A 44 -18.90 -1.28 49.79
N ALA A 45 -19.73 -1.80 48.89
CA ALA A 45 -21.15 -2.03 49.18
C ALA A 45 -21.35 -3.13 50.24
N ARG A 46 -20.59 -4.23 50.16
CA ARG A 46 -20.61 -5.30 51.18
C ARG A 46 -20.16 -4.79 52.54
N ALA A 47 -19.13 -3.94 52.60
CA ALA A 47 -18.66 -3.34 53.84
C ALA A 47 -19.75 -2.51 54.54
N LYS A 48 -20.67 -1.90 53.79
CA LYS A 48 -21.81 -1.12 54.33
C LYS A 48 -22.94 -1.98 54.90
N VAL A 49 -22.92 -3.30 54.71
CA VAL A 49 -23.92 -4.23 55.29
C VAL A 49 -23.67 -4.46 56.77
N ALA A 50 -22.41 -4.57 57.19
CA ALA A 50 -22.04 -4.77 58.60
C ALA A 50 -22.57 -3.67 59.54
N PRO A 51 -22.37 -2.36 59.27
CA PRO A 51 -22.95 -1.32 60.13
C PRO A 51 -24.49 -1.30 60.09
N ALA A 52 -25.12 -1.63 58.95
CA ALA A 52 -26.58 -1.73 58.91
C ALA A 52 -27.12 -2.88 59.79
N ARG A 53 -26.37 -3.99 59.92
CA ARG A 53 -26.70 -5.07 60.86
C ARG A 53 -26.53 -4.65 62.32
N THR A 54 -25.50 -3.87 62.63
CA THR A 54 -25.32 -3.37 64.00
C THR A 54 -26.39 -2.33 64.38
N GLU A 55 -26.79 -1.48 63.43
CA GLU A 55 -27.94 -0.57 63.59
C GLU A 55 -29.25 -1.32 63.85
N LEU A 56 -29.52 -2.40 63.11
CA LEU A 56 -30.69 -3.25 63.34
C LEU A 56 -30.69 -3.83 64.76
N ARG A 57 -29.57 -4.41 65.20
CA ARG A 57 -29.45 -4.94 66.58
C ARG A 57 -29.65 -3.85 67.64
N LYS A 58 -29.18 -2.62 67.40
CA LYS A 58 -29.41 -1.48 68.30
C LYS A 58 -30.89 -1.10 68.35
N ALA A 59 -31.56 -1.05 67.20
CA ALA A 59 -32.99 -0.74 67.11
C ALA A 59 -33.85 -1.82 67.79
N GLU A 60 -33.50 -3.09 67.64
CA GLU A 60 -34.15 -4.23 68.32
C GLU A 60 -34.03 -4.10 69.83
N ARG A 61 -32.83 -3.82 70.36
CA ARG A 61 -32.60 -3.60 71.80
C ARG A 61 -33.36 -2.39 72.35
N ALA A 62 -33.48 -1.33 71.57
CA ALA A 62 -34.18 -0.11 71.97
C ALA A 62 -35.71 -0.21 71.82
N GLY A 63 -36.22 -1.23 71.14
CA GLY A 63 -37.66 -1.40 70.84
C GLY A 63 -38.25 -0.33 69.90
N LYS A 64 -37.42 0.52 69.29
CA LYS A 64 -37.86 1.66 68.47
C LYS A 64 -37.16 1.65 67.10
N GLY A 65 -37.90 1.94 66.03
CA GLY A 65 -37.34 2.10 64.69
C GLY A 65 -36.91 0.81 63.98
N VAL A 66 -37.29 -0.37 64.49
CA VAL A 66 -36.91 -1.68 63.94
C VAL A 66 -37.30 -1.82 62.46
N ALA A 67 -38.53 -1.49 62.09
CA ALA A 67 -39.00 -1.57 60.71
C ALA A 67 -38.15 -0.73 59.74
N ALA A 68 -37.71 0.46 60.17
CA ALA A 68 -36.84 1.30 59.36
C ALA A 68 -35.43 0.69 59.21
N ALA A 69 -34.88 0.11 60.27
CA ALA A 69 -33.59 -0.57 60.24
C ALA A 69 -33.62 -1.84 59.35
N ILE A 70 -34.71 -2.62 59.39
CA ILE A 70 -34.93 -3.76 58.50
C ILE A 70 -34.92 -3.32 57.03
N ARG A 71 -35.70 -2.28 56.69
CA ARG A 71 -35.73 -1.74 55.31
C ARG A 71 -34.36 -1.27 54.84
N ARG A 72 -33.59 -0.59 55.71
CA ARG A 72 -32.22 -0.15 55.40
C ARG A 72 -31.30 -1.33 55.15
N LEU A 73 -31.33 -2.36 56.01
CA LEU A 73 -30.50 -3.55 55.85
C LEU A 73 -30.85 -4.28 54.54
N ALA A 74 -32.13 -4.48 54.26
CA ALA A 74 -32.61 -5.10 53.03
C ALA A 74 -32.13 -4.33 51.78
N ALA A 75 -32.28 -2.99 51.77
CA ALA A 75 -31.80 -2.15 50.67
C ALA A 75 -30.27 -2.23 50.48
N ARG A 76 -29.50 -2.28 51.56
CA ARG A 76 -28.03 -2.43 51.50
C ARG A 76 -27.63 -3.81 50.97
N MET A 77 -28.33 -4.86 51.38
CA MET A 77 -28.08 -6.23 50.91
C MET A 77 -28.43 -6.38 49.43
N ALA A 78 -29.58 -5.86 48.98
CA ALA A 78 -29.97 -5.85 47.57
C ALA A 78 -28.91 -5.13 46.72
N LYS A 79 -28.53 -3.90 47.09
CA LYS A 79 -27.49 -3.14 46.39
C LYS A 79 -26.14 -3.87 46.36
N ALA A 80 -25.77 -4.56 47.43
CA ALA A 80 -24.53 -5.34 47.48
C ALA A 80 -24.58 -6.58 46.58
N ALA A 81 -25.74 -7.21 46.42
CA ALA A 81 -25.96 -8.31 45.50
C ALA A 81 -25.87 -7.86 44.04
N ASP A 82 -26.56 -6.78 43.68
CA ASP A 82 -26.52 -6.20 42.34
C ASP A 82 -25.09 -5.83 41.92
N LEU A 83 -24.37 -5.12 42.81
CA LEU A 83 -22.98 -4.75 42.56
C LEU A 83 -22.05 -5.97 42.50
N ALA A 84 -22.35 -7.05 43.23
CA ALA A 84 -21.59 -8.29 43.11
C ALA A 84 -21.82 -8.98 41.76
N GLN A 85 -23.05 -8.97 41.23
CA GLN A 85 -23.36 -9.52 39.91
C GLN A 85 -22.69 -8.72 38.80
N THR A 86 -22.77 -7.38 38.84
CA THR A 86 -22.05 -6.53 37.87
C THR A 86 -20.53 -6.74 37.93
N ALA A 87 -19.96 -6.93 39.12
CA ALA A 87 -18.53 -7.25 39.26
C ALA A 87 -18.18 -8.63 38.66
N ARG A 88 -19.05 -9.63 38.78
CA ARG A 88 -18.85 -10.94 38.12
C ARG A 88 -18.88 -10.82 36.60
N GLN A 89 -19.85 -10.09 36.06
CA GLN A 89 -19.96 -9.85 34.62
C GLN A 89 -18.73 -9.08 34.09
N ALA A 90 -18.29 -8.03 34.79
CA ALA A 90 -17.11 -7.27 34.41
C ALA A 90 -15.83 -8.11 34.46
N ARG A 91 -15.66 -8.98 35.46
CA ARG A 91 -14.54 -9.94 35.52
C ARG A 91 -14.57 -10.95 34.36
N TYR A 92 -15.75 -11.43 34.00
CA TYR A 92 -15.92 -12.34 32.88
C TYR A 92 -15.54 -11.65 31.56
N ALA A 93 -16.02 -10.43 31.33
CA ALA A 93 -15.64 -9.62 30.17
C ALA A 93 -14.12 -9.38 30.09
N ALA A 94 -13.48 -9.03 31.21
CA ALA A 94 -12.03 -8.87 31.27
C ALA A 94 -11.27 -10.16 30.92
N ARG A 95 -11.75 -11.33 31.36
CA ARG A 95 -11.15 -12.62 30.98
C ARG A 95 -11.28 -12.91 29.49
N LEU A 96 -12.44 -12.60 28.89
CA LEU A 96 -12.63 -12.75 27.45
C LEU A 96 -11.69 -11.83 26.65
N ALA A 97 -11.56 -10.57 27.06
CA ALA A 97 -10.65 -9.63 26.42
C ALA A 97 -9.18 -10.07 26.53
N ALA A 98 -8.74 -10.53 27.70
CA ALA A 98 -7.37 -11.07 27.87
C ALA A 98 -7.10 -12.31 26.99
N ARG A 99 -8.09 -13.20 26.84
CA ARG A 99 -7.99 -14.33 25.91
C ARG A 99 -7.89 -13.86 24.46
N ALA A 100 -8.69 -12.86 24.07
CA ALA A 100 -8.62 -12.28 22.73
C ALA A 100 -7.25 -11.68 22.44
N ALA A 101 -6.69 -10.90 23.37
CA ALA A 101 -5.34 -10.34 23.25
C ALA A 101 -4.26 -11.42 23.14
N THR A 102 -4.35 -12.50 23.92
CA THR A 102 -3.43 -13.64 23.83
C THR A 102 -3.53 -14.33 22.47
N THR A 103 -4.74 -14.55 21.95
CA THR A 103 -4.94 -15.14 20.62
C THR A 103 -4.42 -14.25 19.51
N ALA A 104 -4.64 -12.93 19.61
CA ALA A 104 -4.11 -11.96 18.65
C ALA A 104 -2.57 -11.95 18.65
N ALA A 105 -1.94 -11.98 19.82
CA ALA A 105 -0.48 -12.04 19.95
C ALA A 105 0.09 -13.31 19.29
N ARG A 106 -0.46 -14.48 19.61
CA ARG A 106 -0.04 -15.76 19.00
C ARG A 106 -0.22 -15.77 17.48
N ARG A 107 -1.26 -15.10 16.96
CA ARG A 107 -1.49 -14.96 15.52
C ARG A 107 -0.40 -14.10 14.89
N LEU A 108 -0.07 -12.97 15.51
CA LEU A 108 1.02 -12.10 15.06
C LEU A 108 2.35 -12.86 15.03
N ASP A 109 2.72 -13.56 16.12
CA ASP A 109 3.97 -14.33 16.19
C ASP A 109 4.08 -15.37 15.06
N ARG A 110 2.99 -16.09 14.78
CA ARG A 110 2.95 -17.09 13.69
C ARG A 110 3.13 -16.44 12.32
N LEU A 111 2.52 -15.28 12.09
CA LEU A 111 2.66 -14.55 10.84
C LEU A 111 4.06 -13.95 10.70
N ALA A 112 4.62 -13.42 11.79
CA ALA A 112 5.96 -12.86 11.84
C ALA A 112 7.01 -13.94 11.52
N LEU A 113 6.89 -15.13 12.12
CA LEU A 113 7.77 -16.26 11.82
C LEU A 113 7.68 -16.68 10.35
N ARG A 114 6.47 -16.74 9.79
CA ARG A 114 6.27 -17.04 8.36
C ARG A 114 6.88 -15.97 7.45
N ALA A 115 6.77 -14.70 7.83
CA ALA A 115 7.38 -13.59 7.09
C ALA A 115 8.91 -13.63 7.16
N ALA A 116 9.49 -13.82 8.35
CA ALA A 116 10.93 -13.95 8.53
C ALA A 116 11.50 -15.10 7.71
N THR A 117 10.89 -16.30 7.79
CA THR A 117 11.33 -17.47 7.00
C THR A 117 11.22 -17.25 5.49
N THR A 118 10.19 -16.54 5.02
CA THR A 118 10.03 -16.21 3.60
C THR A 118 11.09 -15.19 3.16
N ALA A 119 11.35 -14.17 3.98
CA ALA A 119 12.37 -13.16 3.72
C ALA A 119 13.78 -13.78 3.67
N SER A 120 14.13 -14.66 4.61
CA SER A 120 15.43 -15.36 4.60
C SER A 120 15.65 -16.19 3.33
N ARG A 121 14.61 -16.86 2.81
CA ARG A 121 14.70 -17.58 1.53
C ARG A 121 14.94 -16.64 0.35
N MET A 122 14.22 -15.51 0.28
CA MET A 122 14.41 -14.54 -0.80
C MET A 122 15.80 -13.92 -0.78
N VAL A 123 16.33 -13.58 0.40
CA VAL A 123 17.71 -13.07 0.54
C VAL A 123 18.72 -14.12 0.05
N GLY A 124 18.53 -15.40 0.40
CA GLY A 124 19.35 -16.50 -0.11
C GLY A 124 19.33 -16.63 -1.63
N GLU A 125 18.13 -16.58 -2.24
CA GLU A 125 17.98 -16.62 -3.71
C GLU A 125 18.66 -15.43 -4.41
N VAL A 126 18.55 -14.22 -3.84
CA VAL A 126 19.20 -13.02 -4.37
C VAL A 126 20.72 -13.13 -4.22
N ALA A 127 21.23 -13.58 -3.07
CA ALA A 127 22.65 -13.79 -2.84
C ALA A 127 23.25 -14.83 -3.80
N GLU A 128 22.57 -15.95 -4.03
CA GLU A 128 22.97 -16.94 -5.05
C GLU A 128 22.97 -16.35 -6.46
N ARG A 129 21.96 -15.54 -6.82
CA ARG A 129 21.86 -14.92 -8.15
C ARG A 129 22.95 -13.87 -8.37
N MET A 130 23.31 -13.12 -7.33
CA MET A 130 24.43 -12.17 -7.36
C MET A 130 25.77 -12.88 -7.44
N GLY A 131 25.97 -13.96 -6.68
CA GLY A 131 27.19 -14.78 -6.75
C GLY A 131 27.37 -15.51 -8.09
N ARG A 132 26.29 -15.84 -8.80
CA ARG A 132 26.34 -16.44 -10.16
C ARG A 132 26.55 -15.41 -11.27
N ARG A 133 26.38 -14.11 -11.02
CA ARG A 133 26.76 -13.05 -11.98
C ARG A 133 28.26 -12.78 -11.84
N THR A 134 29.08 -13.65 -12.40
CA THR A 134 30.42 -13.27 -12.87
C THR A 134 30.23 -12.34 -14.06
N THR A 135 30.13 -11.03 -13.80
CA THR A 135 30.24 -10.03 -14.86
C THR A 135 31.65 -10.14 -15.41
N ALA A 136 31.77 -10.66 -16.63
CA ALA A 136 32.96 -10.41 -17.43
C ALA A 136 33.20 -8.89 -17.42
N ALA A 137 34.42 -8.48 -17.09
CA ALA A 137 34.79 -7.08 -17.11
C ALA A 137 34.42 -6.47 -18.48
N PRO A 138 33.94 -5.21 -18.54
CA PRO A 138 33.69 -4.57 -19.82
C PRO A 138 34.96 -4.69 -20.68
N GLU A 139 34.80 -5.17 -21.91
CA GLU A 139 35.91 -5.22 -22.87
C GLU A 139 36.52 -3.81 -22.92
N GLN A 140 37.80 -3.71 -22.53
CA GLN A 140 38.54 -2.47 -22.65
C GLN A 140 38.62 -2.13 -24.14
N ASP A 141 38.27 -0.89 -24.49
CA ASP A 141 38.38 -0.39 -25.87
C ASP A 141 39.81 -0.62 -26.40
N LYS A 142 39.90 -1.09 -27.65
CA LYS A 142 41.18 -1.35 -28.31
C LYS A 142 41.96 -0.05 -28.44
N THR A 143 43.04 0.09 -27.69
CA THR A 143 44.05 1.14 -27.91
C THR A 143 44.85 0.79 -29.17
N LEU A 144 44.63 1.54 -30.25
CA LEU A 144 45.44 1.43 -31.47
C LEU A 144 46.81 2.11 -31.25
N PRO A 145 47.91 1.53 -31.77
CA PRO A 145 49.22 2.16 -31.73
C PRO A 145 49.21 3.46 -32.57
N VAL A 146 50.02 4.44 -32.17
CA VAL A 146 50.04 5.80 -32.75
C VAL A 146 50.32 5.81 -34.26
N GLU A 147 51.00 4.78 -34.77
CA GLU A 147 51.36 4.62 -36.18
C GLU A 147 50.18 4.20 -37.08
N GLU A 148 49.08 3.71 -36.49
CA GLU A 148 47.86 3.31 -37.21
C GLU A 148 46.78 4.41 -37.17
N LEU A 149 47.07 5.56 -36.55
CA LEU A 149 46.15 6.68 -36.48
C LEU A 149 46.23 7.51 -37.78
N PRO A 150 45.09 7.86 -38.41
CA PRO A 150 45.07 8.78 -39.53
C PRO A 150 45.63 10.15 -39.11
N ALA A 151 46.08 10.93 -40.09
CA ALA A 151 46.64 12.25 -39.83
C ALA A 151 45.65 13.13 -39.04
N VAL A 152 46.16 13.90 -38.07
CA VAL A 152 45.32 14.73 -37.17
C VAL A 152 44.37 15.65 -37.96
N GLU A 153 44.85 16.18 -39.08
CA GLU A 153 44.07 17.05 -39.98
C GLU A 153 42.86 16.32 -40.60
N GLU A 154 42.97 15.02 -40.90
CA GLU A 154 41.85 14.21 -41.39
C GLU A 154 40.81 13.96 -40.30
N ILE A 155 41.27 13.73 -39.06
CA ILE A 155 40.40 13.55 -37.89
C ILE A 155 39.61 14.83 -37.62
N GLU A 156 40.26 15.99 -37.66
CA GLU A 156 39.62 17.30 -37.48
C GLU A 156 38.61 17.58 -38.60
N ALA A 157 38.95 17.33 -39.86
CA ALA A 157 38.04 17.48 -40.98
C ALA A 157 36.80 16.56 -40.89
N HIS A 158 36.98 15.33 -40.40
CA HIS A 158 35.86 14.41 -40.17
C HIS A 158 35.00 14.80 -38.96
N ALA A 159 35.61 15.35 -37.91
CA ALA A 159 34.89 15.86 -36.74
C ALA A 159 34.02 17.07 -37.10
N ASP A 160 34.54 18.00 -37.90
CA ASP A 160 33.79 19.16 -38.38
C ASP A 160 32.62 18.74 -39.28
N ARG A 161 32.85 17.83 -40.24
CA ARG A 161 31.77 17.28 -41.06
C ARG A 161 30.70 16.57 -40.23
N PHE A 162 31.08 15.83 -39.20
CA PHE A 162 30.13 15.18 -38.30
C PHE A 162 29.29 16.19 -37.53
N LYS A 163 29.90 17.27 -37.04
CA LYS A 163 29.20 18.35 -36.34
C LYS A 163 28.17 19.04 -37.23
N ASP A 164 28.49 19.27 -38.49
CA ASP A 164 27.58 19.85 -39.47
C ASP A 164 26.41 18.90 -39.78
N LEU A 165 26.69 17.62 -40.02
CA LEU A 165 25.66 16.60 -40.26
C LEU A 165 24.74 16.38 -39.04
N ASP A 166 25.29 16.41 -37.82
CA ASP A 166 24.52 16.31 -36.59
C ASP A 166 23.62 17.54 -36.39
N ALA A 167 24.10 18.74 -36.76
CA ALA A 167 23.30 19.96 -36.73
C ALA A 167 22.14 19.91 -37.75
N GLU A 168 22.39 19.43 -38.97
CA GLU A 168 21.37 19.23 -40.00
C GLU A 168 20.34 18.19 -39.57
N ALA A 169 20.77 17.05 -39.04
CA ALA A 169 19.88 16.00 -38.54
C ALA A 169 18.99 16.52 -37.39
N LYS A 170 19.55 17.31 -36.47
CA LYS A 170 18.78 17.98 -35.41
C LYS A 170 17.79 19.00 -35.96
N ALA A 171 18.14 19.75 -37.01
CA ALA A 171 17.24 20.68 -37.66
C ALA A 171 16.07 19.96 -38.34
N GLN A 172 16.34 18.87 -39.08
CA GLN A 172 15.32 18.03 -39.70
C GLN A 172 14.42 17.37 -38.65
N ALA A 173 14.98 16.87 -37.54
CA ALA A 173 14.21 16.33 -36.43
C ALA A 173 13.28 17.37 -35.80
N LYS A 174 13.75 18.63 -35.65
CA LYS A 174 12.91 19.75 -35.18
C LYS A 174 11.77 20.05 -36.14
N LEU A 175 12.01 20.05 -37.45
CA LEU A 175 10.96 20.25 -38.45
C LEU A 175 9.92 19.11 -38.41
N ALA A 176 10.37 17.86 -38.33
CA ALA A 176 9.49 16.71 -38.19
C ALA A 176 8.66 16.75 -36.89
N ASP A 177 9.27 17.18 -35.77
CA ASP A 177 8.56 17.35 -34.50
C ASP A 177 7.56 18.52 -34.52
N ALA A 178 7.86 19.61 -35.25
CA ALA A 178 6.93 20.71 -35.46
C ALA A 178 5.69 20.25 -36.23
N GLU A 179 5.90 19.47 -37.30
CA GLU A 179 4.82 18.88 -38.10
C GLU A 179 3.98 17.90 -37.27
N LYS A 180 4.65 17.02 -36.51
CA LYS A 180 3.99 16.10 -35.56
C LYS A 180 3.20 16.85 -34.49
N LYS A 181 3.68 18.01 -34.02
CA LYS A 181 2.98 18.85 -33.04
C LYS A 181 1.74 19.51 -33.64
N TRP A 182 1.81 19.95 -34.90
CA TRP A 182 0.66 20.48 -35.63
C TRP A 182 -0.41 19.38 -35.81
N LEU A 183 -0.02 18.22 -36.31
CA LEU A 183 -0.92 17.07 -36.51
C LEU A 183 -1.58 16.56 -35.21
N ARG A 184 -0.90 16.67 -34.05
CA ARG A 184 -1.47 16.33 -32.73
C ARG A 184 -2.62 17.25 -32.28
N ARG A 185 -2.78 18.44 -32.88
CA ARG A 185 -3.89 19.34 -32.56
C ARG A 185 -5.21 18.88 -33.17
N LEU A 186 -5.15 18.01 -34.19
CA LEU A 186 -6.34 17.50 -34.85
C LEU A 186 -7.10 16.52 -33.93
N PRO A 187 -8.45 16.61 -33.88
CA PRO A 187 -9.30 15.60 -33.26
C PRO A 187 -9.16 14.24 -33.94
N VAL A 188 -9.50 13.17 -33.21
CA VAL A 188 -9.62 11.81 -33.76
C VAL A 188 -10.68 11.81 -34.87
N GLY A 189 -10.33 11.31 -36.05
CA GLY A 189 -11.20 11.34 -37.22
C GLY A 189 -10.47 11.07 -38.52
N GLN A 190 -11.22 11.00 -39.61
CA GLN A 190 -10.70 10.84 -40.97
C GLN A 190 -10.79 12.18 -41.72
N TYR A 191 -9.65 12.62 -42.26
CA TYR A 191 -9.53 13.86 -43.04
C TYR A 191 -8.99 13.51 -44.43
N GLY A 192 -9.91 13.26 -45.37
CA GLY A 192 -9.58 12.76 -46.70
C GLY A 192 -8.84 11.41 -46.63
N ARG A 193 -7.55 11.43 -46.98
CA ARG A 193 -6.67 10.26 -47.01
C ARG A 193 -5.90 10.00 -45.71
N VAL A 194 -6.07 10.86 -44.70
CA VAL A 194 -5.33 10.81 -43.44
C VAL A 194 -6.28 10.36 -42.32
N ILE A 195 -5.92 9.26 -41.64
CA ILE A 195 -6.67 8.75 -40.49
C ILE A 195 -5.88 9.07 -39.22
N VAL A 196 -6.49 9.84 -38.31
CA VAL A 196 -5.90 10.20 -37.02
C VAL A 196 -6.47 9.30 -35.93
N THR A 197 -5.65 8.38 -35.42
CA THR A 197 -6.00 7.50 -34.29
C THR A 197 -5.16 7.83 -33.06
N ARG A 198 -5.76 7.74 -31.87
CA ARG A 198 -5.06 7.86 -30.59
C ARG A 198 -5.13 6.53 -29.86
N THR A 199 -3.98 5.94 -29.60
CA THR A 199 -3.84 4.74 -28.78
C THR A 199 -3.04 5.10 -27.53
N ASN A 200 -3.50 4.60 -26.38
CA ASN A 200 -2.80 4.73 -25.10
C ASN A 200 -1.53 3.86 -25.11
N GLY A 201 -0.49 4.34 -25.81
CA GLY A 201 0.74 3.59 -26.08
C GLY A 201 1.82 3.76 -25.01
N GLY A 202 1.47 3.66 -23.73
CA GLY A 202 2.46 3.62 -22.67
C GLY A 202 2.88 2.18 -22.35
N THR A 203 4.16 1.85 -22.49
CA THR A 203 4.75 0.73 -21.73
C THR A 203 4.56 1.05 -20.25
N VAL A 204 3.96 0.11 -19.52
CA VAL A 204 3.79 0.21 -18.06
C VAL A 204 5.16 -0.05 -17.44
N LEU A 205 6.02 0.97 -17.42
CA LEU A 205 7.10 1.02 -16.45
C LEU A 205 6.45 0.89 -15.07
N ASP A 206 6.86 -0.12 -14.33
CA ASP A 206 6.41 -0.33 -12.95
C ASP A 206 6.95 0.83 -12.11
N GLY A 207 6.11 1.83 -11.89
CA GLY A 207 6.48 3.06 -11.19
C GLY A 207 6.90 2.79 -9.74
N ASP A 208 6.48 1.66 -9.18
CA ASP A 208 6.87 1.26 -7.84
C ASP A 208 8.30 0.73 -7.82
N GLN A 209 8.70 -0.06 -8.84
CA GLN A 209 10.10 -0.51 -8.98
C GLN A 209 11.05 0.67 -9.21
N VAL A 210 10.68 1.62 -10.07
CA VAL A 210 11.49 2.83 -10.32
C VAL A 210 11.61 3.70 -9.06
N ALA A 211 10.57 3.76 -8.23
CA ALA A 211 10.61 4.49 -6.97
C ALA A 211 11.55 3.84 -5.96
N VAL A 212 11.56 2.51 -5.88
CA VAL A 212 12.51 1.74 -5.05
C VAL A 212 13.94 1.97 -5.53
N ASP A 213 14.21 1.85 -6.84
CA ASP A 213 15.55 2.03 -7.40
C ASP A 213 16.10 3.46 -7.16
N TYR A 214 15.24 4.49 -7.17
CA TYR A 214 15.64 5.86 -6.85
C TYR A 214 15.92 6.08 -5.36
N LEU A 215 15.14 5.44 -4.49
CA LEU A 215 15.32 5.50 -3.05
C LEU A 215 16.62 4.80 -2.63
N ASP A 216 16.90 3.62 -3.22
CA ASP A 216 18.09 2.82 -2.96
C ASP A 216 19.38 3.52 -3.41
N ASN A 217 19.31 4.35 -4.45
CA ASN A 217 20.43 5.16 -4.93
C ASN A 217 20.53 6.54 -4.25
N GLY A 218 19.70 6.82 -3.24
CA GLY A 218 19.70 8.11 -2.52
C GLY A 218 19.25 9.31 -3.36
N MET A 219 18.63 9.08 -4.52
CA MET A 219 18.24 10.10 -5.50
C MET A 219 16.86 10.71 -5.25
N GLY A 220 16.17 10.30 -4.17
CA GLY A 220 14.89 10.88 -3.75
C GLY A 220 13.70 10.41 -4.58
N VAL A 221 12.70 11.27 -4.79
CA VAL A 221 11.49 10.93 -5.55
C VAL A 221 11.78 10.96 -7.06
N PRO A 222 11.47 9.91 -7.83
CA PRO A 222 11.70 9.89 -9.28
C PRO A 222 11.03 11.09 -9.97
N PRO A 223 11.73 11.78 -10.89
CA PRO A 223 11.12 12.82 -11.72
C PRO A 223 9.98 12.23 -12.56
N ARG A 224 8.73 12.60 -12.26
CA ARG A 224 7.57 12.14 -13.03
C ARG A 224 7.43 12.98 -14.30
N LYS A 225 7.84 12.44 -15.44
CA LYS A 225 7.43 12.99 -16.75
C LYS A 225 5.96 12.62 -16.98
N GLY A 226 5.10 13.62 -17.19
CA GLY A 226 3.70 13.39 -17.55
C GLY A 226 3.59 12.47 -18.76
N ARG A 227 2.64 11.52 -18.72
CA ARG A 227 2.42 10.55 -19.81
C ARG A 227 2.08 11.33 -21.09
N LYS A 228 2.80 11.04 -22.18
CA LYS A 228 2.56 11.65 -23.49
C LYS A 228 1.88 10.60 -24.36
N ASP A 229 0.69 10.91 -24.87
CA ASP A 229 -0.03 10.03 -25.79
C ASP A 229 0.82 9.75 -27.03
N THR A 230 0.82 8.48 -27.46
CA THR A 230 1.47 8.04 -28.68
C THR A 230 0.55 8.35 -29.86
N PHE A 231 1.07 9.15 -30.80
CA PHE A 231 0.35 9.64 -31.97
C PHE A 231 0.84 8.87 -33.20
N LYS A 232 -0.08 8.21 -33.92
CA LYS A 232 0.22 7.49 -35.17
C LYS A 232 -0.65 8.07 -36.30
N VAL A 233 -0.01 8.38 -37.42
CA VAL A 233 -0.66 8.84 -38.65
C VAL A 233 -0.39 7.79 -39.71
N ALA A 234 -1.45 7.34 -40.38
CA ALA A 234 -1.36 6.51 -41.57
C ALA A 234 -1.86 7.32 -42.76
N VAL A 235 -1.15 7.19 -43.89
CA VAL A 235 -1.56 7.74 -45.19
C VAL A 235 -1.91 6.56 -46.08
N GLU A 236 -3.17 6.43 -46.47
CA GLU A 236 -3.58 5.38 -47.40
C GLU A 236 -3.27 5.78 -48.85
N ALA A 237 -2.71 4.84 -49.63
CA ALA A 237 -2.50 4.99 -51.06
C ALA A 237 -3.85 5.16 -51.78
N PRO A 238 -3.94 5.90 -52.90
CA PRO A 238 -5.22 6.15 -53.53
C PRO A 238 -5.71 4.83 -54.13
N ALA A 239 -6.96 4.47 -53.85
CA ALA A 239 -7.64 3.44 -54.61
C ALA A 239 -7.64 3.90 -56.07
N VAL A 240 -6.99 3.13 -56.93
CA VAL A 240 -7.11 3.31 -58.38
C VAL A 240 -8.56 2.99 -58.70
N GLU A 241 -9.34 4.01 -59.01
CA GLU A 241 -10.65 3.87 -59.64
C GLU A 241 -10.42 3.28 -61.03
N THR A 242 -10.45 1.95 -61.16
CA THR A 242 -10.75 1.33 -62.44
C THR A 242 -12.25 1.45 -62.67
N ALA A 243 -12.61 2.37 -63.57
CA ALA A 243 -13.90 2.39 -64.24
C ALA A 243 -14.13 1.04 -64.93
N ASP A 244 -15.11 0.26 -64.46
CA ASP A 244 -16.20 -0.25 -65.31
C ASP A 244 -17.29 -0.97 -64.48
N GLN A 245 -18.53 -0.87 -64.95
CA GLN A 245 -19.79 -1.51 -64.50
C GLN A 245 -20.69 -0.78 -63.48
N VAL A 246 -21.41 0.21 -64.03
CA VAL A 246 -22.89 0.41 -64.02
C VAL A 246 -23.77 -0.61 -63.27
N ALA A 247 -24.64 -0.14 -62.37
CA ALA A 247 -26.10 -0.35 -62.40
C ALA A 247 -26.87 0.46 -61.33
N LEU A 248 -27.56 1.52 -61.80
CA LEU A 248 -28.97 1.83 -61.56
C LEU A 248 -29.62 1.40 -60.21
N VAL A 249 -30.00 2.36 -59.35
CA VAL A 249 -31.39 2.51 -58.82
C VAL A 249 -31.63 3.98 -58.45
N ILE A 250 -32.46 4.66 -59.24
CA ILE A 250 -33.33 5.76 -58.78
C ILE A 250 -34.66 5.10 -58.36
N ALA A 251 -35.28 5.67 -57.32
CA ALA A 251 -36.65 5.50 -56.81
C ALA A 251 -36.89 4.46 -55.69
N ALA A 252 -36.99 4.96 -54.44
CA ALA A 252 -38.28 5.20 -53.78
C ALA A 252 -38.11 6.32 -52.72
#